data_AF-A0A2Z6RI93-F1
#
_entry.id   AF-A0A2Z6RI93-F1
#
_cell.length_a   1.000
_cell.length_b   1.000
_cell.length_c   1.000
_cell.angle_alpha   90.00
_cell.angle_beta   90.00
_cell.angle_gamma   90.00
#
_symmetry.space_group_name_H-M   'P 1'
#
loop_
_entity.id
_entity.type
_entity.pdbx_description
1 polymer ?
#
loop_
_entity_poly.entity_id
_entity_poly.type
_entity_poly.pdbx_seq_one_letter_code
_entity_poly.pdbx_strand_id
1 'polypeptide(L)'
;MDDDKFLQELFPEKGKRKEKEIFLPKLSQNLLEILNDEEYYDVIIEVGKDPDVKIFHAHMVILFYRSPYLRRILSTNKRKNDGTLTHIKLPNIFPEIFPIILRYIYGGNLPLEEYDTLDIIQVLIAASELSLQELIIYLQSFLIENKANWMEQNFYFVYQTSFKNDSLLVLQKYCTDLMTKEPDKIFNSPNFSSISEKNLITIIQSDDLQMSEIQIWEHVLKWGLAQNPELPSDITNYSKGDFTTLKNTLERFIPFIKFYNLSSKDFIDKVLPYKRILPEELFEDLFKAYLSLLNPDSKPSDKLTSANRHNGTRRSDKGAYKMQGPNIGLERFAPLEFSENRWVPQFLRNPLPKYAEDFIPFDIAQRKVNALLNKLTLRNFDSLSNQIIDYANKSRDERDGRILRGVVH
;
A
#
# COMPACT_ATOMS: atom_id res chain seq x y z
N MET A 1 -55.85 2.60 -3.80
CA MET A 1 -55.37 1.63 -2.81
C MET A 1 -54.44 0.75 -3.61
N ASP A 2 -53.13 0.92 -3.38
CA ASP A 2 -52.05 0.48 -4.27
C ASP A 2 -51.95 -1.04 -4.38
N ASP A 3 -52.17 -1.58 -5.59
CA ASP A 3 -51.89 -2.98 -5.91
C ASP A 3 -50.39 -3.31 -5.73
N ASP A 4 -49.50 -2.32 -5.84
CA ASP A 4 -48.05 -2.47 -5.57
C ASP A 4 -47.73 -2.68 -4.10
N LYS A 5 -48.55 -2.15 -3.17
CA LYS A 5 -48.35 -2.32 -1.74
C LYS A 5 -48.80 -3.71 -1.26
N PHE A 6 -49.79 -4.29 -1.93
CA PHE A 6 -50.27 -5.65 -1.67
C PHE A 6 -49.27 -6.72 -2.16
N LEU A 7 -48.58 -6.47 -3.28
CA LEU A 7 -47.55 -7.39 -3.79
C LEU A 7 -46.26 -7.37 -2.96
N GLN A 8 -45.91 -6.24 -2.32
CA GLN A 8 -44.80 -6.17 -1.37
C GLN A 8 -45.09 -6.90 -0.04
N GLU A 9 -46.35 -7.06 0.36
CA GLU A 9 -46.74 -7.82 1.56
C GLU A 9 -46.82 -9.34 1.32
N LEU A 10 -47.01 -9.79 0.08
CA LEU A 10 -47.12 -11.23 -0.27
C LEU A 10 -45.77 -11.94 -0.43
N PHE A 11 -44.66 -11.20 -0.61
CA PHE A 11 -43.32 -11.77 -0.74
C PHE A 11 -42.31 -11.06 0.17
N PRO A 12 -42.25 -11.41 1.47
CA PRO A 12 -41.26 -10.83 2.36
C PRO A 12 -39.84 -11.18 1.85
N GLU A 13 -38.87 -10.27 2.00
CA GLU A 13 -37.45 -10.48 1.64
C GLU A 13 -36.83 -11.78 2.21
N LYS A 14 -37.49 -12.38 3.22
CA LYS A 14 -37.24 -13.73 3.73
C LYS A 14 -37.32 -14.83 2.66
N GLY A 15 -38.18 -14.71 1.65
CA GLY A 15 -38.28 -15.66 0.53
C GLY A 15 -37.05 -15.64 -0.37
N LYS A 16 -36.57 -14.45 -0.74
CA LYS A 16 -35.38 -14.25 -1.58
C LYS A 16 -34.07 -14.71 -0.90
N ARG A 17 -33.97 -14.57 0.43
CA ARG A 17 -32.85 -15.17 1.20
C ARG A 17 -32.90 -16.70 1.17
N LYS A 18 -34.08 -17.29 1.38
CA LYS A 18 -34.26 -18.76 1.32
C LYS A 18 -33.95 -19.34 -0.05
N GLU A 19 -34.36 -18.70 -1.15
CA GLU A 19 -34.03 -19.18 -2.51
C GLU A 19 -32.52 -19.24 -2.74
N LYS A 20 -31.79 -18.20 -2.34
CA LYS A 20 -30.33 -18.17 -2.44
C LYS A 20 -29.66 -19.22 -1.57
N GLU A 21 -30.15 -19.42 -0.34
CA GLU A 21 -29.66 -20.44 0.59
C GLU A 21 -29.91 -21.88 0.10
N ILE A 22 -30.91 -22.10 -0.76
CA ILE A 22 -31.25 -23.44 -1.28
C ILE A 22 -30.57 -23.74 -2.62
N PHE A 23 -30.67 -22.82 -3.59
CA PHE A 23 -30.27 -23.12 -4.97
C PHE A 23 -28.79 -22.83 -5.27
N LEU A 24 -28.20 -21.78 -4.67
CA LEU A 24 -26.80 -21.44 -4.95
C LEU A 24 -25.81 -22.50 -4.46
N PRO A 25 -25.98 -23.12 -3.27
CA PRO A 25 -25.09 -24.20 -2.84
C PRO A 25 -25.15 -25.40 -3.79
N LYS A 26 -26.34 -25.76 -4.30
CA LYS A 26 -26.46 -26.88 -5.24
C LYS A 26 -25.81 -26.57 -6.59
N LEU A 27 -26.00 -25.36 -7.12
CA LEU A 27 -25.33 -24.91 -8.34
C LEU A 27 -23.80 -24.88 -8.16
N SER A 28 -23.31 -24.33 -7.05
CA SER A 28 -21.89 -24.30 -6.71
C SER A 28 -21.31 -25.72 -6.67
N GLN A 29 -21.99 -26.65 -5.99
CA GLN A 29 -21.58 -28.05 -5.93
C GLN A 29 -21.57 -28.69 -7.32
N ASN A 30 -22.58 -28.43 -8.16
CA ASN A 30 -22.59 -28.94 -9.53
C ASN A 30 -21.43 -28.41 -10.38
N LEU A 31 -21.02 -27.15 -10.21
CA LEU A 31 -19.84 -26.63 -10.90
C LEU A 31 -18.53 -27.25 -10.38
N LEU A 32 -18.43 -27.50 -9.07
CA LEU A 32 -17.29 -28.17 -8.47
C LEU A 32 -17.16 -29.63 -8.93
N GLU A 33 -18.26 -30.33 -9.18
CA GLU A 33 -18.26 -31.69 -9.74
C GLU A 33 -17.53 -31.75 -11.09
N ILE A 34 -17.70 -30.72 -11.94
CA ILE A 34 -17.03 -30.63 -13.26
C ILE A 34 -15.50 -30.50 -13.13
N LEU A 35 -14.99 -30.05 -11.98
CA LEU A 35 -13.53 -29.91 -11.79
C LEU A 35 -12.82 -31.26 -11.74
N ASN A 36 -13.52 -32.31 -11.29
CA ASN A 36 -12.97 -33.65 -11.19
C ASN A 36 -13.25 -34.49 -12.44
N ASP A 37 -13.91 -33.89 -13.43
CA ASP A 37 -14.26 -34.55 -14.68
C ASP A 37 -13.11 -34.37 -15.71
N GLU A 38 -12.71 -35.47 -16.34
CA GLU A 38 -11.69 -35.49 -17.38
C GLU A 38 -12.31 -35.41 -18.81
N GLU A 39 -13.62 -35.30 -18.95
CA GLU A 39 -14.30 -35.41 -20.26
C GLU A 39 -14.44 -34.08 -21.02
N TYR A 40 -14.66 -32.95 -20.33
CA TYR A 40 -15.12 -31.70 -20.97
C TYR A 40 -14.21 -30.48 -20.83
N TYR A 41 -12.95 -30.68 -20.42
CA TYR A 41 -11.98 -29.58 -20.32
C TYR A 41 -11.59 -29.05 -21.71
N ASP A 42 -11.46 -27.73 -21.81
CA ASP A 42 -11.08 -27.02 -23.05
C ASP A 42 -9.79 -26.18 -22.88
N VAL A 43 -9.18 -26.23 -21.68
CA VAL A 43 -7.92 -25.56 -21.35
C VAL A 43 -7.05 -26.41 -20.44
N ILE A 44 -5.74 -26.41 -20.73
CA ILE A 44 -4.68 -27.00 -19.93
C ILE A 44 -3.90 -25.88 -19.24
N ILE A 45 -3.69 -26.00 -17.93
CA ILE A 45 -2.97 -25.03 -17.12
C ILE A 45 -1.77 -25.71 -16.48
N GLU A 46 -0.58 -25.27 -16.88
CA GLU A 46 0.69 -25.64 -16.27
C GLU A 46 1.00 -24.67 -15.13
N VAL A 47 1.13 -25.18 -13.90
CA VAL A 47 1.32 -24.38 -12.69
C VAL A 47 2.61 -24.78 -12.01
N GLY A 48 3.34 -23.79 -11.50
CA GLY A 48 4.63 -23.97 -10.82
C GLY A 48 5.84 -23.74 -11.73
N LYS A 49 7.03 -23.96 -11.19
CA LYS A 49 8.33 -23.81 -11.88
C LYS A 49 9.09 -25.11 -11.78
N ASP A 50 9.85 -25.45 -12.82
CA ASP A 50 10.68 -26.65 -12.81
C ASP A 50 11.57 -26.73 -11.56
N PRO A 51 11.64 -27.90 -10.88
CA PRO A 51 11.05 -29.19 -11.27
C PRO A 51 9.60 -29.41 -10.78
N ASP A 52 9.04 -28.50 -9.97
CA ASP A 52 7.75 -28.64 -9.30
C ASP A 52 6.61 -28.04 -10.14
N VAL A 53 6.32 -28.70 -11.27
CA VAL A 53 5.25 -28.32 -12.19
C VAL A 53 4.13 -29.36 -12.14
N LYS A 54 2.87 -28.91 -12.05
CA LYS A 54 1.69 -29.76 -12.21
C LYS A 54 0.78 -29.23 -13.32
N ILE A 55 0.12 -30.16 -14.00
CA ILE A 55 -0.83 -29.87 -15.07
C ILE A 55 -2.24 -29.99 -14.51
N PHE A 56 -3.08 -29.00 -14.82
CA PHE A 56 -4.48 -28.93 -14.43
C PHE A 56 -5.36 -28.79 -15.65
N HIS A 57 -6.49 -29.48 -15.64
CA HIS A 57 -7.54 -29.38 -16.65
C HIS A 57 -8.66 -28.48 -16.13
N ALA A 58 -9.15 -27.56 -16.96
CA ALA A 58 -10.17 -26.60 -16.56
C ALA A 58 -11.03 -26.15 -17.75
N HIS A 59 -11.93 -25.20 -17.49
CA HIS A 59 -12.95 -24.74 -18.43
C HIS A 59 -12.81 -23.24 -18.69
N MET A 60 -12.48 -22.87 -19.94
CA MET A 60 -12.20 -21.51 -20.39
C MET A 60 -13.32 -20.56 -20.01
N VAL A 61 -14.58 -20.95 -20.19
CA VAL A 61 -15.73 -20.08 -19.91
C VAL A 61 -15.77 -19.64 -18.44
N ILE A 62 -15.51 -20.55 -17.50
CA ILE A 62 -15.52 -20.25 -16.07
C ILE A 62 -14.34 -19.34 -15.72
N LEU A 63 -13.13 -19.71 -16.14
CA LEU A 63 -11.92 -18.93 -15.90
C LEU A 63 -12.03 -17.50 -16.49
N PHE A 64 -12.57 -17.39 -17.71
CA PHE A 64 -12.72 -16.13 -18.44
C PHE A 64 -13.61 -15.14 -17.69
N TYR A 65 -14.70 -15.61 -17.08
CA TYR A 65 -15.61 -14.72 -16.37
C TYR A 65 -15.18 -14.45 -14.92
N ARG A 66 -14.50 -15.39 -14.28
CA ARG A 66 -14.13 -15.29 -12.86
C ARG A 66 -12.79 -14.62 -12.59
N SER A 67 -11.81 -14.71 -13.49
CA SER A 67 -10.50 -14.08 -13.33
C SER A 67 -10.23 -13.03 -14.41
N PRO A 68 -10.07 -11.74 -14.05
CA PRO A 68 -9.66 -10.69 -14.99
C PRO A 68 -8.29 -10.96 -15.63
N TYR A 69 -7.36 -11.58 -14.90
CA TYR A 69 -6.07 -11.99 -15.43
C TYR A 69 -6.22 -13.06 -16.51
N LEU A 70 -6.91 -14.17 -16.20
CA LEU A 70 -7.11 -15.26 -17.16
C LEU A 70 -7.96 -14.80 -18.35
N ARG A 71 -8.93 -13.90 -18.15
CA ARG A 71 -9.68 -13.26 -19.23
C ARG A 71 -8.76 -12.59 -20.25
N ARG A 72 -7.73 -11.85 -19.80
CA ARG A 72 -6.75 -11.18 -20.68
C ARG A 72 -5.94 -12.19 -21.48
N ILE A 73 -5.48 -13.27 -20.83
CA ILE A 73 -4.73 -14.36 -21.49
C ILE A 73 -5.61 -15.05 -22.55
N LEU A 74 -6.80 -15.51 -22.14
CA LEU A 74 -7.73 -16.24 -22.99
C LEU A 74 -8.25 -15.39 -24.16
N SER A 75 -8.43 -14.08 -23.97
CA SER A 75 -8.83 -13.17 -25.06
C SER A 75 -7.80 -13.06 -26.18
N THR A 76 -6.51 -13.13 -25.82
CA THR A 76 -5.41 -13.10 -26.78
C THR A 76 -5.31 -14.40 -27.58
N ASN A 77 -5.73 -15.51 -26.98
CA ASN A 77 -5.64 -16.86 -27.57
C ASN A 77 -6.84 -17.28 -28.43
N LYS A 78 -7.90 -16.46 -28.54
CA LYS A 78 -9.12 -16.76 -29.34
C LYS A 78 -8.89 -17.03 -30.84
N ARG A 79 -7.65 -16.94 -31.34
CA ARG A 79 -7.32 -16.95 -32.78
C ARG A 79 -6.76 -18.27 -33.32
N LYS A 80 -6.66 -19.33 -32.52
CA LYS A 80 -6.20 -20.64 -32.99
C LYS A 80 -7.40 -21.57 -33.18
N ASN A 81 -7.95 -21.59 -34.41
CA ASN A 81 -9.01 -22.53 -34.82
C ASN A 81 -8.43 -23.90 -35.24
N ASP A 82 -7.23 -24.26 -34.77
CA ASP A 82 -6.49 -25.44 -35.21
C ASP A 82 -6.84 -26.72 -34.41
N GLY A 83 -7.80 -26.64 -33.48
CA GLY A 83 -8.19 -27.75 -32.62
C GLY A 83 -7.23 -28.02 -31.46
N THR A 84 -6.16 -27.23 -31.31
CA THR A 84 -5.23 -27.36 -30.19
C THR A 84 -5.85 -26.74 -28.93
N LEU A 85 -5.84 -27.50 -27.83
CA LEU A 85 -6.27 -26.99 -26.52
C LEU A 85 -5.48 -25.74 -26.12
N THR A 86 -6.16 -24.78 -25.50
CA THR A 86 -5.47 -23.59 -25.00
C THR A 86 -4.54 -23.99 -23.85
N HIS A 87 -3.30 -23.54 -23.90
CA HIS A 87 -2.29 -23.81 -22.86
C HIS A 87 -1.94 -22.52 -22.12
N ILE A 88 -2.08 -22.53 -20.79
CA ILE A 88 -1.77 -21.40 -19.90
C ILE A 88 -0.63 -21.83 -18.96
N LYS A 89 0.37 -20.96 -18.77
CA LYS A 89 1.44 -21.17 -17.78
C LYS A 89 1.28 -20.18 -16.62
N LEU A 90 1.30 -20.67 -15.39
CA LEU A 90 1.20 -19.90 -14.15
C LEU A 90 2.39 -20.23 -13.24
N PRO A 91 3.61 -19.73 -13.57
CA PRO A 91 4.82 -20.14 -12.88
C PRO A 91 4.98 -19.53 -11.48
N ASN A 92 4.22 -18.48 -11.14
CA ASN A 92 4.32 -17.80 -9.86
C ASN A 92 3.31 -18.32 -8.81
N ILE A 93 2.57 -19.38 -9.13
CA ILE A 93 1.61 -20.01 -8.22
C ILE A 93 2.12 -21.41 -7.86
N PHE A 94 2.04 -21.76 -6.59
CA PHE A 94 2.40 -23.09 -6.13
C PHE A 94 1.38 -24.14 -6.60
N PRO A 95 1.82 -25.30 -7.10
CA PRO A 95 0.91 -26.34 -7.57
C PRO A 95 -0.07 -26.84 -6.51
N GLU A 96 0.32 -26.87 -5.23
CA GLU A 96 -0.53 -27.30 -4.11
C GLU A 96 -1.59 -26.26 -3.73
N ILE A 97 -1.34 -24.98 -4.03
CA ILE A 97 -2.25 -23.86 -3.72
C ILE A 97 -3.28 -23.66 -4.83
N PHE A 98 -2.92 -23.99 -6.07
CA PHE A 98 -3.80 -23.78 -7.21
C PHE A 98 -5.16 -24.52 -7.14
N PRO A 99 -5.26 -25.77 -6.65
CA PRO A 99 -6.55 -26.43 -6.42
C PRO A 99 -7.50 -25.63 -5.52
N ILE A 100 -6.97 -24.98 -4.49
CA ILE A 100 -7.75 -24.18 -3.54
C ILE A 100 -8.37 -22.98 -4.28
N ILE A 101 -7.54 -22.28 -5.06
CA ILE A 101 -7.97 -21.16 -5.91
C ILE A 101 -8.99 -21.61 -6.96
N LEU A 102 -8.77 -22.77 -7.57
CA LEU A 102 -9.63 -23.28 -8.62
C LEU A 102 -11.00 -23.66 -8.06
N ARG A 103 -11.06 -24.26 -6.86
CA ARG A 103 -12.31 -24.49 -6.12
C ARG A 103 -13.05 -23.18 -5.82
N TYR A 104 -12.34 -22.14 -5.41
CA TYR A 104 -12.94 -20.80 -5.24
C TYR A 104 -13.49 -20.24 -6.55
N ILE A 105 -12.75 -20.36 -7.66
CA ILE A 105 -13.17 -19.86 -8.96
C ILE A 105 -14.49 -20.51 -9.40
N TYR A 106 -14.62 -21.83 -9.21
CA TYR A 106 -15.78 -22.62 -9.63
C TYR A 106 -16.95 -22.52 -8.65
N GLY A 107 -16.70 -22.78 -7.37
CA GLY A 107 -17.75 -22.91 -6.36
C GLY A 107 -18.00 -21.64 -5.54
N GLY A 108 -17.08 -20.66 -5.57
CA GLY A 108 -17.16 -19.48 -4.70
C GLY A 108 -17.04 -19.79 -3.20
N ASN A 109 -16.65 -21.03 -2.84
CA ASN A 109 -16.50 -21.46 -1.46
C ASN A 109 -15.02 -21.68 -1.13
N LEU A 110 -14.62 -21.27 0.07
CA LEU A 110 -13.26 -21.38 0.57
C LEU A 110 -13.30 -21.57 2.10
N PRO A 111 -13.31 -22.82 2.61
CA PRO A 111 -13.36 -23.09 4.05
C PRO A 111 -11.98 -22.81 4.66
N LEU A 112 -11.72 -21.53 4.99
CA LEU A 112 -10.41 -21.05 5.45
C LEU A 112 -9.95 -21.71 6.75
N GLU A 113 -10.87 -22.22 7.54
CA GLU A 113 -10.62 -22.93 8.80
C GLU A 113 -9.90 -24.27 8.59
N GLU A 114 -9.97 -24.84 7.38
CA GLU A 114 -9.32 -26.11 7.02
C GLU A 114 -7.85 -25.93 6.61
N TYR A 115 -7.39 -24.70 6.40
CA TYR A 115 -6.05 -24.39 5.91
C TYR A 115 -5.18 -23.76 7.00
N ASP A 116 -3.87 -24.02 6.91
CA ASP A 116 -2.91 -23.31 7.76
C ASP A 116 -2.76 -21.85 7.31
N THR A 117 -2.25 -20.99 8.20
CA THR A 117 -2.15 -19.55 7.90
C THR A 117 -1.18 -19.26 6.75
N LEU A 118 -0.15 -20.10 6.54
CA LEU A 118 0.80 -19.92 5.45
C LEU A 118 0.14 -20.21 4.10
N ASP A 119 -0.62 -21.29 4.01
CA ASP A 119 -1.44 -21.65 2.85
C ASP A 119 -2.43 -20.54 2.53
N ILE A 120 -3.12 -19.97 3.52
CA ILE A 120 -4.04 -18.84 3.32
C ILE A 120 -3.30 -17.63 2.73
N ILE A 121 -2.08 -17.35 3.18
CA ILE A 121 -1.25 -16.27 2.62
C ILE A 121 -0.80 -16.61 1.19
N GLN A 122 -0.46 -17.86 0.89
CA GLN A 122 -0.15 -18.26 -0.48
C GLN A 122 -1.37 -18.18 -1.41
N VAL A 123 -2.56 -18.54 -0.92
CA VAL A 123 -3.83 -18.33 -1.62
C VAL A 123 -4.05 -16.85 -1.89
N LEU A 124 -3.77 -15.96 -0.92
CA LEU A 124 -3.86 -14.51 -1.11
C LEU A 124 -2.90 -14.00 -2.20
N ILE A 125 -1.65 -14.48 -2.22
CA ILE A 125 -0.66 -14.14 -3.25
C ILE A 125 -1.15 -14.61 -4.63
N ALA A 126 -1.60 -15.86 -4.74
CA ALA A 126 -2.14 -16.42 -5.97
C ALA A 126 -3.40 -15.67 -6.45
N ALA A 127 -4.28 -15.28 -5.53
CA ALA A 127 -5.46 -14.47 -5.82
C ALA A 127 -5.08 -13.11 -6.41
N SER A 128 -4.01 -12.49 -5.90
CA SER A 128 -3.47 -11.24 -6.46
C SER A 128 -2.90 -11.42 -7.87
N GLU A 129 -2.10 -12.47 -8.11
CA GLU A 129 -1.58 -12.81 -9.45
C GLU A 129 -2.74 -12.97 -10.46
N LEU A 130 -3.83 -13.63 -10.03
CA LEU A 130 -5.01 -13.86 -10.87
C LEU A 130 -6.02 -12.69 -10.87
N SER A 131 -5.70 -11.58 -10.19
CA SER A 131 -6.53 -10.37 -10.09
C SER A 131 -7.94 -10.62 -9.52
N LEU A 132 -8.06 -11.51 -8.53
CA LEU A 132 -9.32 -11.89 -7.88
C LEU A 132 -9.66 -10.94 -6.72
N GLN A 133 -10.05 -9.69 -7.04
CA GLN A 133 -10.20 -8.60 -6.06
C GLN A 133 -11.13 -8.91 -4.88
N GLU A 134 -12.28 -9.57 -5.13
CA GLU A 134 -13.21 -9.99 -4.06
C GLU A 134 -12.51 -10.92 -3.05
N LEU A 135 -11.77 -11.91 -3.55
CA LEU A 135 -11.03 -12.86 -2.72
C LEU A 135 -9.88 -12.17 -1.96
N ILE A 136 -9.15 -11.27 -2.62
CA ILE A 136 -8.04 -10.53 -2.02
C ILE A 136 -8.53 -9.71 -0.82
N ILE A 137 -9.67 -9.04 -0.93
CA ILE A 137 -10.24 -8.26 0.17
C ILE A 137 -10.67 -9.19 1.30
N TYR A 138 -11.42 -10.25 0.98
CA TYR A 138 -11.91 -11.21 1.96
C TYR A 138 -10.78 -11.87 2.76
N LEU A 139 -9.73 -12.35 2.10
CA LEU A 139 -8.59 -13.02 2.75
C LEU A 139 -7.81 -12.08 3.67
N GLN A 140 -7.59 -10.82 3.26
CA GLN A 140 -6.89 -9.85 4.11
C GLN A 140 -7.68 -9.55 5.39
N SER A 141 -9.00 -9.33 5.26
CA SER A 141 -9.89 -9.17 6.41
C SER A 141 -9.88 -10.40 7.31
N PHE A 142 -10.00 -11.60 6.74
CA PHE A 142 -9.98 -12.85 7.50
C PHE A 142 -8.69 -13.01 8.31
N LEU A 143 -7.52 -12.75 7.69
CA LEU A 143 -6.22 -12.83 8.35
C LEU A 143 -6.13 -11.87 9.53
N ILE A 144 -6.59 -10.62 9.36
CA ILE A 144 -6.60 -9.60 10.42
C ILE A 144 -7.54 -9.98 11.56
N GLU A 145 -8.75 -10.42 11.24
CA GLU A 145 -9.79 -10.70 12.24
C GLU A 145 -9.52 -12.00 13.02
N ASN A 146 -9.00 -13.04 12.35
CA ASN A 146 -8.93 -14.39 12.91
C ASN A 146 -7.50 -14.88 13.18
N LYS A 147 -6.50 -14.28 12.54
CA LYS A 147 -5.09 -14.73 12.60
C LYS A 147 -4.13 -13.64 13.07
N ALA A 148 -4.62 -12.57 13.71
CA ALA A 148 -3.81 -11.45 14.23
C ALA A 148 -2.58 -11.90 15.03
N ASN A 149 -2.76 -12.77 16.03
CA ASN A 149 -1.63 -13.25 16.85
C ASN A 149 -0.53 -13.94 16.02
N TRP A 150 -0.93 -14.74 15.02
CA TRP A 150 0.02 -15.38 14.13
C TRP A 150 0.74 -14.34 13.27
N MET A 151 0.00 -13.34 12.76
CA MET A 151 0.59 -12.27 11.96
C MET A 151 1.55 -11.39 12.76
N GLU A 152 1.26 -11.07 14.01
CA GLU A 152 2.17 -10.34 14.90
C GLU A 152 3.46 -11.14 15.14
N GLN A 153 3.35 -12.45 15.41
CA GLN A 153 4.50 -13.33 15.59
C GLN A 153 5.34 -13.52 14.33
N ASN A 154 4.73 -13.38 13.16
CA ASN A 154 5.34 -13.51 11.83
C ASN A 154 5.36 -12.17 11.09
N PHE A 155 5.41 -11.06 11.84
CA PHE A 155 5.22 -9.71 11.31
C PHE A 155 6.06 -9.44 10.07
N TYR A 156 7.34 -9.80 10.13
CA TYR A 156 8.26 -9.50 9.06
C TYR A 156 7.89 -10.20 7.74
N PHE A 157 7.44 -11.45 7.82
CA PHE A 157 6.98 -12.21 6.65
C PHE A 157 5.73 -11.55 6.04
N VAL A 158 4.79 -11.14 6.88
CA VAL A 158 3.56 -10.46 6.44
C VAL A 158 3.88 -9.09 5.84
N TYR A 159 4.76 -8.31 6.48
CA TYR A 159 5.24 -7.01 6.01
C TYR A 159 5.89 -7.14 4.62
N GLN A 160 6.85 -8.05 4.44
CA GLN A 160 7.44 -8.24 3.12
C GLN A 160 6.43 -8.67 2.07
N THR A 161 5.52 -9.56 2.43
CA THR A 161 4.52 -10.08 1.50
C THR A 161 3.57 -8.97 1.05
N SER A 162 3.11 -8.13 1.99
CA SER A 162 2.19 -7.04 1.71
C SER A 162 2.84 -5.94 0.86
N PHE A 163 4.07 -5.53 1.16
CA PHE A 163 4.76 -4.46 0.42
C PHE A 163 5.39 -4.89 -0.91
N LYS A 164 5.54 -6.21 -1.16
CA LYS A 164 5.91 -6.72 -2.50
C LYS A 164 4.74 -6.70 -3.49
N ASN A 165 3.51 -6.56 -3.01
CA ASN A 165 2.31 -6.68 -3.81
C ASN A 165 1.37 -5.50 -3.57
N ASP A 166 1.29 -4.60 -4.53
CA ASP A 166 0.51 -3.36 -4.45
C ASP A 166 -1.01 -3.58 -4.28
N SER A 167 -1.50 -4.80 -4.50
CA SER A 167 -2.92 -5.12 -4.27
C SER A 167 -3.25 -5.41 -2.80
N LEU A 168 -2.24 -5.56 -1.93
CA LEU A 168 -2.42 -5.95 -0.52
C LEU A 168 -2.49 -4.75 0.44
N LEU A 169 -3.21 -3.70 0.03
CA LEU A 169 -3.28 -2.42 0.75
C LEU A 169 -3.83 -2.56 2.18
N VAL A 170 -4.73 -3.52 2.43
CA VAL A 170 -5.31 -3.73 3.77
C VAL A 170 -4.25 -4.29 4.73
N LEU A 171 -3.44 -5.26 4.27
CA LEU A 171 -2.31 -5.76 5.06
C LEU A 171 -1.17 -4.75 5.19
N GLN A 172 -0.89 -3.96 4.15
CA GLN A 172 0.09 -2.87 4.23
C GLN A 172 -0.31 -1.89 5.35
N LYS A 173 -1.58 -1.44 5.34
CA LYS A 173 -2.11 -0.57 6.38
C LYS A 173 -2.03 -1.21 7.77
N TYR A 174 -2.42 -2.48 7.91
CA TYR A 174 -2.29 -3.20 9.17
C TYR A 174 -0.84 -3.22 9.68
N CYS A 175 0.12 -3.47 8.79
CA CYS A 175 1.53 -3.51 9.17
C CYS A 175 2.06 -2.13 9.59
N THR A 176 1.74 -1.08 8.82
CA THR A 176 2.09 0.31 9.18
C THR A 176 1.44 0.72 10.49
N ASP A 177 0.17 0.37 10.72
CA ASP A 177 -0.54 0.63 11.98
C ASP A 177 0.16 -0.06 13.15
N LEU A 178 0.64 -1.30 12.99
CA LEU A 178 1.37 -2.01 14.04
C LEU A 178 2.73 -1.35 14.36
N MET A 179 3.47 -0.93 13.33
CA MET A 179 4.76 -0.23 13.52
C MET A 179 4.61 1.16 14.15
N THR A 180 3.51 1.84 13.87
CA THR A 180 3.27 3.21 14.36
C THR A 180 2.61 3.25 15.72
N LYS A 181 1.74 2.29 16.05
CA LYS A 181 0.94 2.32 17.28
C LYS A 181 1.43 1.36 18.36
N GLU A 182 1.93 0.20 17.95
CA GLU A 182 2.28 -0.89 18.88
C GLU A 182 3.58 -1.61 18.48
N PRO A 183 4.69 -0.91 18.21
CA PRO A 183 5.94 -1.54 17.76
C PRO A 183 6.47 -2.56 18.78
N ASP A 184 6.19 -2.36 20.06
CA ASP A 184 6.56 -3.30 21.13
C ASP A 184 6.04 -4.72 20.90
N LYS A 185 4.89 -4.91 20.24
CA LYS A 185 4.36 -6.24 19.90
C LYS A 185 5.27 -7.00 18.93
N ILE A 186 5.91 -6.27 18.01
CA ILE A 186 6.83 -6.82 17.02
C ILE A 186 8.16 -7.18 17.69
N PHE A 187 8.75 -6.22 18.41
CA PHE A 187 10.11 -6.36 18.95
C PHE A 187 10.19 -7.22 20.22
N ASN A 188 9.08 -7.41 20.94
CA ASN A 188 8.99 -8.33 22.07
C ASN A 188 8.46 -9.72 21.69
N SER A 189 8.20 -9.97 20.40
CA SER A 189 7.81 -11.28 19.90
C SER A 189 8.88 -12.34 20.21
N PRO A 190 8.49 -13.58 20.56
CA PRO A 190 9.43 -14.67 20.80
C PRO A 190 10.28 -14.99 19.56
N ASN A 191 9.76 -14.73 18.36
CA ASN A 191 10.45 -15.01 17.10
C ASN A 191 11.38 -13.87 16.65
N PHE A 192 11.50 -12.79 17.42
CA PHE A 192 12.29 -11.62 17.04
C PHE A 192 13.77 -11.96 16.76
N SER A 193 14.36 -12.86 17.54
CA SER A 193 15.74 -13.33 17.34
C SER A 193 15.94 -14.14 16.05
N SER A 194 14.86 -14.65 15.44
CA SER A 194 14.93 -15.41 14.19
C SER A 194 14.85 -14.52 12.94
N ILE A 195 14.65 -13.21 13.11
CA ILE A 195 14.62 -12.26 11.99
C ILE A 195 16.03 -12.17 11.39
N SER A 196 16.14 -12.25 10.06
CA SER A 196 17.44 -12.09 9.40
C SER A 196 17.97 -10.66 9.50
N GLU A 197 19.28 -10.48 9.39
CA GLU A 197 19.95 -9.17 9.45
C GLU A 197 19.32 -8.13 8.50
N LYS A 198 19.17 -8.49 7.22
CA LYS A 198 18.58 -7.64 6.18
C LYS A 198 17.17 -7.17 6.55
N ASN A 199 16.42 -8.07 7.17
CA ASN A 199 15.04 -7.88 7.51
C ASN A 199 14.87 -6.88 8.65
N LEU A 200 15.69 -7.04 9.69
CA LEU A 200 15.71 -6.13 10.83
C LEU A 200 16.19 -4.72 10.41
N ILE A 201 17.21 -4.62 9.54
CA ILE A 201 17.65 -3.34 8.98
C ILE A 201 16.49 -2.61 8.28
N THR A 202 15.69 -3.34 7.49
CA THR A 202 14.55 -2.74 6.77
C THR A 202 13.53 -2.13 7.75
N ILE A 203 13.26 -2.80 8.88
CA ILE A 203 12.34 -2.28 9.90
C ILE A 203 12.91 -1.03 10.57
N ILE A 204 14.18 -1.06 10.98
CA ILE A 204 14.83 0.05 11.70
C ILE A 204 14.93 1.31 10.85
N GLN A 205 15.11 1.15 9.53
CA GLN A 205 15.14 2.26 8.58
C GLN A 205 13.77 2.87 8.28
N SER A 206 12.68 2.23 8.69
CA SER A 206 11.34 2.66 8.34
C SER A 206 10.97 3.96 9.06
N ASP A 207 10.57 4.98 8.31
CA ASP A 207 10.08 6.25 8.87
C ASP A 207 8.77 6.06 9.68
N ASP A 208 8.03 4.98 9.40
CA ASP A 208 6.80 4.63 10.13
C ASP A 208 7.07 4.05 11.54
N LEU A 209 8.32 3.68 11.88
CA LEU A 209 8.62 3.07 13.18
C LEU A 209 8.55 4.11 14.30
N GLN A 210 7.51 4.05 15.13
CA GLN A 210 7.33 4.96 16.27
C GLN A 210 7.98 4.39 17.55
N MET A 211 9.30 4.32 17.55
CA MET A 211 10.10 3.81 18.67
C MET A 211 11.27 4.74 18.97
N SER A 212 11.62 4.92 20.25
CA SER A 212 12.77 5.75 20.60
C SER A 212 14.08 5.09 20.15
N GLU A 213 15.07 5.91 19.78
CA GLU A 213 16.37 5.42 19.32
C GLU A 213 17.08 4.53 20.36
N ILE A 214 16.83 4.76 21.65
CA ILE A 214 17.36 3.90 22.72
C ILE A 214 16.73 2.51 22.70
N GLN A 215 15.41 2.41 22.51
CA GLN A 215 14.73 1.12 22.39
C GLN A 215 15.20 0.36 21.14
N ILE A 216 15.39 1.06 20.02
CA ILE A 216 15.96 0.48 18.79
C ILE A 216 17.33 -0.13 19.09
N TRP A 217 18.22 0.63 19.75
CA TRP A 217 19.54 0.13 20.15
C TRP A 217 19.47 -1.09 21.07
N GLU A 218 18.61 -1.07 22.10
CA GLU A 218 18.43 -2.20 23.01
C GLU A 218 17.92 -3.46 22.29
N HIS A 219 17.00 -3.31 21.33
CA HIS A 219 16.51 -4.42 20.52
C HIS A 219 17.56 -4.95 19.55
N VAL A 220 18.36 -4.09 18.92
CA VAL A 220 19.50 -4.49 18.08
C VAL A 220 20.53 -5.26 18.90
N LEU A 221 20.87 -4.78 20.09
CA LEU A 221 21.74 -5.49 21.03
C LEU A 221 21.16 -6.86 21.40
N LYS A 222 19.88 -6.91 21.80
CA LYS A 222 19.20 -8.17 22.15
C LYS A 222 19.22 -9.16 20.98
N TRP A 223 19.01 -8.69 19.76
CA TRP A 223 19.11 -9.50 18.55
C TRP A 223 20.53 -10.02 18.34
N GLY A 224 21.55 -9.16 18.45
CA GLY A 224 22.96 -9.53 18.27
C GLY A 224 23.46 -10.52 19.32
N LEU A 225 23.02 -10.38 20.58
CA LEU A 225 23.31 -11.34 21.64
C LEU A 225 22.64 -12.69 21.37
N ALA A 226 21.40 -12.70 20.87
CA ALA A 226 20.71 -13.93 20.51
C ALA A 226 21.37 -14.68 19.34
N GLN A 227 22.06 -13.98 18.43
CA GLN A 227 22.87 -14.62 17.38
C GLN A 227 24.17 -15.24 17.92
N ASN A 228 24.60 -14.86 19.12
CA ASN A 228 25.89 -15.26 19.71
C ASN A 228 25.68 -15.83 21.13
N PRO A 229 25.04 -17.01 21.26
CA PRO A 229 24.62 -17.55 22.56
C PRO A 229 25.79 -17.93 23.49
N GLU A 230 27.01 -18.08 22.96
CA GLU A 230 28.22 -18.38 23.73
C GLU A 230 28.77 -17.15 24.48
N LEU A 231 28.26 -15.95 24.18
CA LEU A 231 28.71 -14.73 24.86
C LEU A 231 28.25 -14.74 26.32
N PRO A 232 29.07 -14.22 27.26
CA PRO A 232 28.65 -14.03 28.64
C PRO A 232 27.38 -13.15 28.72
N SER A 233 26.54 -13.40 29.72
CA SER A 233 25.36 -12.55 29.95
C SER A 233 25.73 -11.18 30.51
N ASP A 234 26.81 -11.10 31.28
CA ASP A 234 27.33 -9.85 31.84
C ASP A 234 28.48 -9.31 30.99
N ILE A 235 28.31 -8.07 30.52
CA ILE A 235 29.28 -7.36 29.69
C ILE A 235 30.65 -7.19 30.37
N THR A 236 30.70 -7.14 31.71
CA THR A 236 31.95 -7.00 32.47
C THR A 236 32.87 -8.21 32.31
N ASN A 237 32.32 -9.36 31.92
CA ASN A 237 33.05 -10.60 31.68
C ASN A 237 33.53 -10.75 30.22
N TYR A 238 33.29 -9.77 29.35
CA TYR A 238 33.65 -9.88 27.93
C TYR A 238 35.16 -9.80 27.72
N SER A 239 35.69 -10.81 27.05
CA SER A 239 37.04 -10.78 26.48
C SER A 239 37.11 -9.87 25.25
N LYS A 240 38.33 -9.59 24.77
CA LYS A 240 38.52 -8.84 23.51
C LYS A 240 37.88 -9.57 22.31
N GLY A 241 37.90 -10.90 22.32
CA GLY A 241 37.29 -11.74 21.28
C GLY A 241 35.76 -11.64 21.29
N ASP A 242 35.16 -11.61 22.47
CA ASP A 242 33.70 -11.47 22.65
C ASP A 242 33.19 -10.15 22.08
N PHE A 243 33.88 -9.04 22.37
CA PHE A 243 33.57 -7.74 21.77
C PHE A 243 33.70 -7.75 20.24
N THR A 244 34.69 -8.46 19.71
CA THR A 244 34.93 -8.55 18.26
C THR A 244 33.82 -9.35 17.57
N THR A 245 33.34 -10.42 18.21
CA THR A 245 32.24 -11.26 17.73
C THR A 245 30.94 -10.46 17.65
N LEU A 246 30.59 -9.75 18.73
CA LEU A 246 29.39 -8.92 18.75
C LEU A 246 29.52 -7.70 17.81
N LYS A 247 30.72 -7.11 17.69
CA LYS A 247 31.03 -6.05 16.72
C LYS A 247 30.72 -6.49 15.30
N ASN A 248 31.25 -7.62 14.86
CA ASN A 248 31.04 -8.13 13.50
C ASN A 248 29.56 -8.41 13.22
N THR A 249 28.81 -8.85 14.24
CA THR A 249 27.37 -9.12 14.13
C THR A 249 26.56 -7.83 13.98
N LEU A 250 26.94 -6.77 14.69
CA LEU A 250 26.17 -5.53 14.76
C LEU A 250 26.63 -4.44 13.79
N GLU A 251 27.77 -4.63 13.12
CA GLU A 251 28.44 -3.62 12.31
C GLU A 251 27.49 -2.95 11.29
N ARG A 252 26.65 -3.73 10.61
CA ARG A 252 25.72 -3.18 9.60
C ARG A 252 24.53 -2.43 10.17
N PHE A 253 24.22 -2.59 11.46
CA PHE A 253 23.13 -1.85 12.10
C PHE A 253 23.56 -0.46 12.57
N ILE A 254 24.84 -0.32 12.97
CA ILE A 254 25.38 0.91 13.56
C ILE A 254 25.04 2.18 12.74
N PRO A 255 25.17 2.20 11.40
CA PRO A 255 24.87 3.40 10.62
C PRO A 255 23.40 3.83 10.64
N PHE A 256 22.48 2.95 11.03
CA PHE A 256 21.03 3.20 11.03
C PHE A 256 20.49 3.65 12.38
N ILE A 257 21.32 3.64 13.43
CA ILE A 257 20.94 4.07 14.77
C ILE A 257 21.37 5.52 14.95
N LYS A 258 20.42 6.40 15.28
CA LYS A 258 20.70 7.84 15.43
C LYS A 258 21.22 8.12 16.83
N PHE A 259 22.45 7.66 17.12
CA PHE A 259 23.06 7.78 18.45
C PHE A 259 23.07 9.21 19.01
N TYR A 260 23.14 10.25 18.17
CA TYR A 260 23.07 11.66 18.60
C TYR A 260 21.71 12.09 19.17
N ASN A 261 20.65 11.31 18.93
CA ASN A 261 19.30 11.59 19.44
C ASN A 261 19.06 10.96 20.82
N LEU A 262 20.03 10.26 21.40
CA LEU A 262 19.92 9.67 22.73
C LEU A 262 20.08 10.73 23.82
N SER A 263 19.51 10.49 25.00
CA SER A 263 19.84 11.31 26.17
C SER A 263 21.24 11.00 26.69
N SER A 264 21.88 11.95 27.39
CA SER A 264 23.20 11.70 28.01
C SER A 264 23.17 10.51 28.98
N LYS A 265 22.03 10.32 29.68
CA LYS A 265 21.83 9.19 30.58
C LYS A 265 21.81 7.87 29.82
N ASP A 266 21.02 7.80 28.75
CA ASP A 266 20.91 6.58 27.93
C ASP A 266 22.26 6.23 27.28
N PHE A 267 22.99 7.25 26.79
CA PHE A 267 24.33 7.04 26.26
C PHE A 267 25.28 6.45 27.31
N ILE A 268 25.33 7.02 28.52
CA ILE A 268 26.21 6.55 29.60
C ILE A 268 25.82 5.14 30.07
N ASP A 269 24.53 4.89 30.28
CA ASP A 269 24.06 3.66 30.90
C ASP A 269 23.99 2.49 29.90
N LYS A 270 23.71 2.77 28.63
CA LYS A 270 23.33 1.73 27.64
C LYS A 270 24.22 1.65 26.41
N VAL A 271 24.93 2.71 26.03
CA VAL A 271 25.82 2.72 24.85
C VAL A 271 27.29 2.60 25.26
N LEU A 272 27.71 3.39 26.25
CA LEU A 272 29.09 3.44 26.73
C LEU A 272 29.67 2.07 27.16
N PRO A 273 28.91 1.15 27.81
CA PRO A 273 29.42 -0.19 28.13
C PRO A 273 29.89 -0.95 26.88
N TYR A 274 29.25 -0.69 25.73
CA TYR A 274 29.50 -1.34 24.45
C TYR A 274 30.45 -0.54 23.53
N LYS A 275 31.18 0.46 24.04
CA LYS A 275 32.06 1.33 23.25
C LYS A 275 33.01 0.63 22.29
N ARG A 276 33.45 -0.61 22.61
CA ARG A 276 34.38 -1.40 21.80
C ARG A 276 33.75 -1.97 20.51
N ILE A 277 32.43 -1.95 20.39
CA ILE A 277 31.67 -2.44 19.24
C ILE A 277 31.51 -1.31 18.20
N LEU A 278 31.44 -0.06 18.67
CA LEU A 278 31.32 1.10 17.79
C LEU A 278 32.64 1.35 17.04
N PRO A 279 32.58 1.88 15.79
CA PRO A 279 33.75 2.44 15.13
C PRO A 279 34.43 3.51 16.01
N GLU A 280 35.76 3.51 16.08
CA GLU A 280 36.52 4.40 16.97
C GLU A 280 36.22 5.88 16.70
N GLU A 281 36.17 6.28 15.43
CA GLU A 281 35.84 7.64 15.02
C GLU A 281 34.43 8.05 15.48
N LEU A 282 33.44 7.17 15.27
CA LEU A 282 32.06 7.42 15.70
C LEU A 282 31.97 7.57 17.22
N PHE A 283 32.65 6.69 17.98
CA PHE A 283 32.62 6.75 19.43
C PHE A 283 33.26 8.03 19.97
N GLU A 284 34.41 8.44 19.44
CA GLU A 284 35.08 9.67 19.85
C GLU A 284 34.22 10.91 19.58
N ASP A 285 33.53 10.96 18.44
CA ASP A 285 32.65 12.07 18.10
C ASP A 285 31.40 12.09 18.98
N LEU A 286 30.80 10.93 19.26
CA LEU A 286 29.69 10.82 20.21
C LEU A 286 30.12 11.24 21.62
N PHE A 287 31.27 10.75 22.08
CA PHE A 287 31.79 11.05 23.40
C PHE A 287 32.04 12.56 23.59
N LYS A 288 32.64 13.23 22.60
CA LYS A 288 32.81 14.69 22.61
C LYS A 288 31.48 15.44 22.60
N ALA A 289 30.51 14.99 21.80
CA ALA A 289 29.20 15.62 21.73
C ALA A 289 28.49 15.57 23.09
N TYR A 290 28.44 14.38 23.72
CA TYR A 290 27.80 14.21 25.03
C TYR A 290 28.55 14.88 26.18
N LEU A 291 29.89 14.92 26.15
CA LEU A 291 30.67 15.70 27.13
C LEU A 291 30.44 17.21 26.99
N SER A 292 30.29 17.71 25.76
CA SER A 292 30.02 19.14 25.54
C SER A 292 28.63 19.52 26.06
N LEU A 293 27.64 18.63 25.92
CA LEU A 293 26.29 18.83 26.49
C LEU A 293 26.27 18.82 28.03
N LEU A 294 27.24 18.18 28.66
CA LEU A 294 27.40 18.14 30.12
C LEU A 294 28.17 19.34 30.68
N ASN A 295 28.81 20.15 29.82
CA ASN A 295 29.60 21.32 30.22
C ASN A 295 28.85 22.61 29.86
N PRO A 296 28.18 23.29 30.81
CA PRO A 296 27.46 24.55 30.53
C PRO A 296 28.35 25.72 30.09
N ASP A 297 29.68 25.60 30.16
CA ASP A 297 30.64 26.66 29.81
C ASP A 297 31.25 26.56 28.41
N SER A 298 30.86 25.59 27.57
CA SER A 298 31.34 25.55 26.18
C SER A 298 30.60 26.61 25.35
N LYS A 299 31.29 27.72 25.04
CA LYS A 299 30.83 28.68 24.01
C LYS A 299 30.47 27.91 22.73
N PRO A 300 29.31 28.20 22.10
CA PRO A 300 28.92 27.51 20.88
C PRO A 300 29.99 27.77 19.82
N SER A 301 30.71 26.72 19.45
CA SER A 301 31.52 26.76 18.24
C SER A 301 30.55 26.62 17.09
N ASP A 302 30.23 27.74 16.45
CA ASP A 302 29.58 27.81 15.15
C ASP A 302 30.45 27.08 14.10
N LYS A 303 30.32 25.77 14.01
CA LYS A 303 30.73 24.99 12.85
C LYS A 303 29.78 23.82 12.62
N LEU A 304 28.55 24.15 12.26
CA LEU A 304 27.77 23.31 11.37
C LEU A 304 26.92 24.21 10.46
N THR A 305 27.50 24.65 9.34
CA THR A 305 26.86 24.82 8.01
C THR A 305 27.77 25.62 7.08
N SER A 306 27.74 25.26 5.79
CA SER A 306 28.29 25.97 4.63
C SER A 306 29.73 25.66 4.22
N ALA A 307 29.90 24.49 3.59
CA ALA A 307 30.83 24.35 2.47
C ALA A 307 30.04 24.47 1.16
N ASN A 308 29.92 25.70 0.64
CA ASN A 308 29.91 26.00 -0.80
C ASN A 308 29.65 27.50 -1.03
N ARG A 309 30.73 28.25 -1.36
CA ARG A 309 30.80 29.29 -2.42
C ARG A 309 32.05 30.16 -2.23
N HIS A 310 33.06 29.90 -3.04
CA HIS A 310 33.95 30.91 -3.63
C HIS A 310 33.49 31.07 -5.09
N ASN A 311 33.61 32.18 -5.82
CA ASN A 311 34.12 33.54 -5.63
C ASN A 311 33.58 34.34 -6.85
N GLY A 312 33.51 35.67 -6.78
CA GLY A 312 33.32 36.49 -7.98
C GLY A 312 32.83 37.92 -7.77
N THR A 313 33.77 38.80 -7.43
CA THR A 313 33.63 40.26 -7.37
C THR A 313 33.51 40.91 -8.76
N ARG A 314 32.70 41.98 -8.91
CA ARG A 314 33.13 43.37 -9.24
C ARG A 314 31.97 44.34 -9.56
N ARG A 315 32.18 45.58 -9.13
CA ARG A 315 31.35 46.81 -9.23
C ARG A 315 31.34 47.42 -10.64
N SER A 316 30.27 48.16 -10.99
CA SER A 316 30.34 49.62 -11.26
C SER A 316 28.97 50.28 -11.54
N ASP A 317 28.67 51.30 -10.73
CA ASP A 317 27.94 52.57 -10.91
C ASP A 317 26.80 52.84 -11.91
N LYS A 318 25.85 53.62 -11.35
CA LYS A 318 25.07 54.79 -11.85
C LYS A 318 23.56 54.50 -11.80
N GLY A 319 22.73 55.18 -11.03
CA GLY A 319 22.50 56.63 -10.93
C GLY A 319 21.02 56.80 -10.53
N ALA A 320 20.72 57.86 -9.76
CA ALA A 320 19.46 58.10 -9.05
C ALA A 320 18.20 58.21 -9.95
N TYR A 321 17.01 57.98 -9.38
CA TYR A 321 15.93 58.98 -9.19
C TYR A 321 14.72 58.34 -8.48
N LYS A 322 14.26 58.97 -7.39
CA LYS A 322 12.97 58.73 -6.72
C LYS A 322 11.86 59.45 -7.47
N MET A 323 10.71 58.81 -7.65
CA MET A 323 9.42 59.49 -7.84
C MET A 323 8.32 58.68 -7.13
N GLN A 324 7.66 59.34 -6.17
CA GLN A 324 6.35 58.96 -5.66
C GLN A 324 5.30 59.24 -6.73
N GLY A 325 4.28 58.39 -6.83
CA GLY A 325 3.09 58.60 -7.65
C GLY A 325 1.84 58.07 -6.95
N PRO A 326 0.65 58.63 -7.25
CA PRO A 326 -0.42 58.83 -6.28
C PRO A 326 -1.58 57.84 -6.42
N ASN A 327 -2.39 57.81 -5.37
CA ASN A 327 -3.69 57.17 -5.27
C ASN A 327 -4.75 58.03 -5.99
N ILE A 328 -5.59 57.47 -6.88
CA ILE A 328 -6.95 57.95 -7.27
C ILE A 328 -7.65 56.88 -8.15
N GLY A 329 -8.90 56.56 -7.78
CA GLY A 329 -10.04 56.56 -8.73
C GLY A 329 -10.40 55.27 -9.49
N LEU A 330 -11.43 54.58 -9.01
CA LEU A 330 -12.23 53.62 -9.79
C LEU A 330 -13.04 54.36 -10.88
N GLU A 331 -12.79 54.05 -12.14
CA GLU A 331 -13.77 54.23 -13.23
C GLU A 331 -13.98 52.93 -14.01
N ARG A 332 -15.25 52.64 -14.27
CA ARG A 332 -15.74 51.44 -14.95
C ARG A 332 -15.52 51.59 -16.47
N PHE A 333 -14.78 50.68 -17.09
CA PHE A 333 -14.76 50.54 -18.54
C PHE A 333 -15.81 49.51 -18.99
N ALA A 334 -16.60 49.88 -20.00
CA ALA A 334 -17.47 48.96 -20.74
C ALA A 334 -16.64 47.92 -21.51
N PRO A 335 -17.15 46.69 -21.77
CA PRO A 335 -16.38 45.66 -22.46
C PRO A 335 -16.03 46.06 -23.89
N LEU A 336 -14.81 45.73 -24.32
CA LEU A 336 -14.32 45.94 -25.69
C LEU A 336 -15.14 45.13 -26.71
N GLU A 337 -15.48 45.74 -27.86
CA GLU A 337 -16.12 45.06 -28.99
C GLU A 337 -15.19 44.02 -29.64
N PHE A 338 -15.77 42.89 -30.05
CA PHE A 338 -15.02 41.75 -30.59
C PHE A 338 -14.64 41.98 -32.06
N SER A 339 -13.39 41.71 -32.44
CA SER A 339 -12.96 41.79 -33.85
C SER A 339 -13.47 40.61 -34.68
N GLU A 340 -13.74 40.86 -35.96
CA GLU A 340 -14.37 39.92 -36.91
C GLU A 340 -13.57 38.63 -37.17
N ASN A 341 -12.30 38.56 -36.74
CA ASN A 341 -11.41 37.42 -36.97
C ASN A 341 -11.09 36.61 -35.71
N ARG A 342 -11.95 36.64 -34.68
CA ARG A 342 -11.77 35.82 -33.48
C ARG A 342 -11.95 34.33 -33.78
N TRP A 343 -11.03 33.49 -33.28
CA TRP A 343 -11.15 32.04 -33.33
C TRP A 343 -12.41 31.56 -32.58
N VAL A 344 -13.29 30.84 -33.29
CA VAL A 344 -14.54 30.29 -32.75
C VAL A 344 -14.41 28.77 -32.61
N PRO A 345 -14.64 28.20 -31.42
CA PRO A 345 -14.55 26.74 -31.23
C PRO A 345 -15.57 25.96 -32.08
N GLN A 346 -15.16 24.77 -32.51
CA GLN A 346 -15.82 23.95 -33.53
C GLN A 346 -17.20 23.38 -33.14
N PHE A 347 -17.63 23.52 -31.87
CA PHE A 347 -18.94 23.06 -31.39
C PHE A 347 -20.12 23.95 -31.83
N LEU A 348 -19.87 25.15 -32.34
CA LEU A 348 -20.93 26.06 -32.82
C LEU A 348 -21.40 25.78 -34.26
N ARG A 349 -20.83 24.78 -34.96
CA ARG A 349 -21.19 24.48 -36.37
C ARG A 349 -22.19 23.35 -36.57
N ASN A 350 -22.46 22.53 -35.56
CA ASN A 350 -23.34 21.36 -35.70
C ASN A 350 -24.45 21.37 -34.64
N PRO A 351 -25.74 21.28 -35.03
CA PRO A 351 -26.79 20.96 -34.06
C PRO A 351 -26.60 19.52 -33.59
N LEU A 352 -26.42 19.31 -32.28
CA LEU A 352 -26.39 17.97 -31.69
C LEU A 352 -27.80 17.33 -31.74
N PRO A 353 -27.91 16.00 -31.94
CA PRO A 353 -29.18 15.31 -31.89
C PRO A 353 -29.76 15.35 -30.48
N LYS A 354 -31.08 15.59 -30.37
CA LYS A 354 -31.81 15.55 -29.09
C LYS A 354 -31.80 14.13 -28.51
N TYR A 355 -31.06 13.92 -27.43
CA TYR A 355 -31.18 12.76 -26.55
C TYR A 355 -31.05 13.21 -25.09
N ALA A 356 -32.05 12.82 -24.29
CA ALA A 356 -32.19 12.86 -22.82
C ALA A 356 -31.65 14.10 -22.05
N GLU A 357 -32.56 14.81 -21.38
CA GLU A 357 -32.35 16.11 -20.70
C GLU A 357 -31.33 16.14 -19.54
N ASP A 358 -30.67 15.04 -19.19
CA ASP A 358 -29.80 14.95 -18.00
C ASP A 358 -28.30 14.71 -18.28
N PHE A 359 -27.87 14.65 -19.55
CA PHE A 359 -26.45 14.44 -19.87
C PHE A 359 -25.65 15.75 -19.76
N ILE A 360 -24.71 15.82 -18.81
CA ILE A 360 -23.77 16.94 -18.65
C ILE A 360 -22.42 16.55 -19.27
N PRO A 361 -21.93 17.28 -20.29
CA PRO A 361 -20.59 17.08 -20.83
C PRO A 361 -19.49 17.15 -19.75
N PHE A 362 -18.52 16.24 -19.82
CA PHE A 362 -17.43 16.10 -18.83
C PHE A 362 -16.66 17.41 -18.59
N ASP A 363 -16.40 18.19 -19.63
CA ASP A 363 -15.69 19.47 -19.54
C ASP A 363 -16.47 20.52 -18.75
N ILE A 364 -17.80 20.47 -18.80
CA ILE A 364 -18.69 21.33 -18.01
C ILE A 364 -18.72 20.87 -16.55
N ALA A 365 -18.82 19.56 -16.31
CA ALA A 365 -18.78 18.99 -14.96
C ALA A 365 -17.46 19.33 -14.26
N GLN A 366 -16.32 19.13 -14.92
CA GLN A 366 -14.99 19.41 -14.37
C GLN A 366 -14.81 20.90 -14.02
N ARG A 367 -15.24 21.81 -14.90
CA ARG A 367 -15.17 23.25 -14.63
C ARG A 367 -16.01 23.67 -13.43
N LYS A 368 -17.20 23.08 -13.27
CA LYS A 368 -18.08 23.38 -12.14
C LYS A 368 -17.54 22.83 -10.83
N VAL A 369 -17.03 21.60 -10.82
CA VAL A 369 -16.38 21.00 -9.64
C VAL A 369 -15.18 21.84 -9.19
N ASN A 370 -14.30 22.22 -10.12
CA ASN A 370 -13.15 23.09 -9.82
C ASN A 370 -13.57 24.46 -9.26
N ALA A 371 -14.67 25.03 -9.78
CA ALA A 371 -15.19 26.30 -9.27
C ALA A 371 -15.79 26.17 -7.85
N LEU A 372 -16.36 25.02 -7.50
CA LEU A 372 -16.89 24.73 -6.16
C LEU A 372 -15.75 24.48 -5.17
N LEU A 373 -14.73 23.72 -5.56
CA LEU A 373 -13.52 23.48 -4.76
C LEU A 373 -12.79 24.78 -4.42
N ASN A 374 -12.64 25.69 -5.39
CA ASN A 374 -12.02 26.99 -5.17
C ASN A 374 -12.82 27.92 -4.21
N LYS A 375 -14.09 27.62 -3.96
CA LYS A 375 -14.97 28.36 -3.05
C LYS A 375 -15.19 27.65 -1.71
N LEU A 376 -14.58 26.48 -1.52
CA LEU A 376 -14.73 25.65 -0.33
C LEU A 376 -14.04 26.31 0.87
N THR A 377 -14.81 26.52 1.93
CA THR A 377 -14.36 27.06 3.23
C THR A 377 -15.05 26.27 4.34
N LEU A 378 -14.50 26.31 5.56
CA LEU A 378 -15.11 25.66 6.72
C LEU A 378 -16.58 26.06 6.99
N ARG A 379 -17.02 27.25 6.54
CA ARG A 379 -18.38 27.74 6.77
C ARG A 379 -19.41 27.27 5.74
N ASN A 380 -18.96 26.81 4.57
CA ASN A 380 -19.85 26.37 3.48
C ASN A 380 -19.53 24.92 3.04
N PHE A 381 -18.79 24.18 3.86
CA PHE A 381 -18.34 22.82 3.58
C PHE A 381 -19.50 21.88 3.28
N ASP A 382 -20.52 21.84 4.14
CA ASP A 382 -21.66 20.91 3.96
C ASP A 382 -22.46 21.20 2.68
N SER A 383 -22.67 22.48 2.35
CA SER A 383 -23.44 22.86 1.16
C SER A 383 -22.67 22.62 -0.15
N LEU A 384 -21.37 22.91 -0.17
CA LEU A 384 -20.55 22.76 -1.36
C LEU A 384 -20.07 21.32 -1.57
N SER A 385 -19.81 20.55 -0.51
CA SER A 385 -19.48 19.13 -0.60
C SER A 385 -20.65 18.33 -1.16
N ASN A 386 -21.88 18.60 -0.70
CA ASN A 386 -23.09 17.97 -1.26
C ASN A 386 -23.25 18.28 -2.76
N GLN A 387 -22.97 19.51 -3.19
CA GLN A 387 -23.00 19.85 -4.62
C GLN A 387 -21.92 19.13 -5.43
N ILE A 388 -20.72 18.95 -4.87
CA ILE A 388 -19.64 18.19 -5.52
C ILE A 388 -20.02 16.70 -5.63
N ILE A 389 -20.62 16.15 -4.57
CA ILE A 389 -21.14 14.77 -4.54
C ILE A 389 -22.26 14.59 -5.57
N ASP A 390 -23.15 15.56 -5.74
CA ASP A 390 -24.19 15.51 -6.77
C ASP A 390 -23.60 15.49 -8.19
N TYR A 391 -22.49 16.18 -8.44
CA TYR A 391 -21.79 16.06 -9.73
C TYR A 391 -21.09 14.70 -9.88
N ALA A 392 -20.48 14.17 -8.82
CA ALA A 392 -19.86 12.84 -8.83
C ALA A 392 -20.90 11.73 -9.09
N ASN A 393 -22.09 11.83 -8.50
CA ASN A 393 -23.17 10.85 -8.65
C ASN A 393 -23.75 10.79 -10.08
N LYS A 394 -23.63 11.87 -10.87
CA LYS A 394 -24.00 11.85 -12.30
C LYS A 394 -23.10 10.95 -13.15
N SER A 395 -21.94 10.54 -12.62
CA SER A 395 -21.09 9.51 -13.21
C SER A 395 -21.73 8.12 -13.23
N ARG A 396 -22.83 7.89 -12.48
CA ARG A 396 -23.54 6.61 -12.41
C ARG A 396 -24.06 6.14 -13.77
N ASP A 397 -24.38 7.08 -14.65
CA ASP A 397 -24.92 6.80 -15.99
C ASP A 397 -23.82 6.83 -17.09
N GLU A 398 -22.56 7.05 -16.71
CA GLU A 398 -21.41 6.99 -17.60
C GLU A 398 -20.81 5.58 -17.66
N ARG A 399 -20.61 5.04 -18.87
CA ARG A 399 -19.99 3.70 -19.06
C ARG A 399 -18.55 3.60 -18.59
N ASP A 400 -17.86 4.71 -18.48
CA ASP A 400 -16.44 4.78 -18.16
C ASP A 400 -16.14 5.58 -16.90
N GLY A 401 -17.14 6.17 -16.24
CA GLY A 401 -16.99 6.86 -14.96
C GLY A 401 -16.01 8.04 -14.96
N ARG A 402 -15.93 8.79 -16.06
CA ARG A 402 -14.95 9.87 -16.22
C ARG A 402 -15.18 11.01 -15.25
N ILE A 403 -16.43 11.39 -14.96
CA ILE A 403 -16.75 12.48 -14.03
C ILE A 403 -16.29 12.14 -12.62
N LEU A 404 -16.53 10.91 -12.13
CA LEU A 404 -16.08 10.49 -10.80
C LEU A 404 -14.55 10.55 -10.68
N ARG A 405 -13.82 10.09 -11.71
CA ARG A 405 -12.34 10.18 -11.73
C ARG A 405 -11.84 11.62 -11.72
N GLY A 406 -12.55 12.53 -12.39
CA GLY A 406 -12.21 13.95 -12.41
C GLY A 406 -12.51 14.70 -11.11
N VAL A 407 -13.39 14.17 -10.24
CA VAL A 407 -13.69 14.74 -8.91
C VAL A 407 -12.69 14.26 -7.84
N VAL A 408 -12.15 13.05 -8.00
CA VAL A 408 -11.23 12.39 -7.05
C VAL A 408 -9.76 12.82 -7.24
N HIS A 409 -9.41 13.36 -8.41
CA HIS A 409 -8.10 13.96 -8.71
C HIS A 409 -8.19 15.48 -8.68
#